data_AF-A0A7S2ELE9-F1
#
_entry.id   AF-A0A7S2ELE9-F1
#
_cell.length_a   1.000
_cell.length_b   1.000
_cell.length_c   1.000
_cell.angle_alpha   90.00
_cell.angle_beta   90.00
_cell.angle_gamma   90.00
#
_symmetry.space_group_name_H-M   'P 1'
#
loop_
_entity.id
_entity.type
_entity.pdbx_description
1 polymer ?
#
loop_
_entity_poly.entity_id
_entity_poly.type
_entity_poly.pdbx_seq_one_letter_code
_entity_poly.pdbx_strand_id
1 'polypeptide(L)'
;TAAAAAGPPGPPTSKGGRGDVHILGRTYRPLTDYAPRRDYERSLLWFTYRSDFVPIEPYGYRTDAGWGCMLRSAQMLLAQALRVHFRGREYRPDRAAFAAAAAAGR
;
A
#
# COMPACT_ATOMS: atom_id res chain seq x y z
N THR A 1 -36.61 4.79 -17.11
CA THR A 1 -36.31 3.41 -16.70
C THR A 1 -34.87 3.35 -16.22
N ALA A 2 -34.65 3.59 -14.92
CA ALA A 2 -33.32 3.59 -14.32
C ALA A 2 -32.96 2.16 -13.91
N ALA A 3 -31.93 1.58 -14.56
CA ALA A 3 -31.39 0.28 -14.19
C ALA A 3 -30.46 0.47 -12.98
N ALA A 4 -30.81 -0.17 -11.87
CA ALA A 4 -30.01 -0.23 -10.66
C ALA A 4 -28.66 -0.93 -10.96
N ALA A 5 -27.55 -0.20 -10.77
CA ALA A 5 -26.22 -0.79 -10.79
C ALA A 5 -26.07 -1.69 -9.55
N ALA A 6 -26.15 -3.00 -9.75
CA ALA A 6 -25.82 -3.98 -8.74
C ALA A 6 -24.39 -3.74 -8.23
N GLY A 7 -24.24 -3.50 -6.93
CA GLY A 7 -22.92 -3.44 -6.30
C GLY A 7 -22.16 -4.76 -6.50
N PRO A 8 -20.82 -4.74 -6.43
CA PRO A 8 -20.02 -5.94 -6.64
C PRO A 8 -20.41 -7.03 -5.62
N PRO A 9 -20.47 -8.30 -6.04
CA PRO A 9 -20.84 -9.41 -5.16
C PRO A 9 -19.85 -9.50 -3.98
N GLY A 10 -20.40 -9.67 -2.78
CA GLY A 10 -19.61 -9.96 -1.57
C GLY A 10 -18.79 -11.25 -1.74
N PRO A 11 -17.74 -11.44 -0.92
CA PRO A 11 -16.79 -12.52 -1.15
C PRO A 11 -17.48 -13.90 -1.03
N PRO A 12 -17.30 -14.81 -2.01
CA PRO A 12 -17.78 -16.17 -1.89
C PRO A 12 -16.96 -16.91 -0.82
N THR A 13 -17.62 -17.39 0.23
CA THR A 13 -17.01 -18.26 1.24
C THR A 13 -16.91 -19.69 0.68
N SER A 14 -15.87 -20.00 -0.09
CA SER A 14 -15.67 -21.37 -0.59
C SER A 14 -15.02 -22.26 0.47
N LYS A 15 -15.78 -23.21 1.01
CA LYS A 15 -15.23 -24.41 1.64
C LYS A 15 -14.63 -25.30 0.54
N GLY A 16 -13.33 -25.52 0.54
CA GLY A 16 -12.64 -26.52 -0.31
C GLY A 16 -11.93 -25.95 -1.53
N GLY A 17 -10.73 -25.41 -1.31
CA GLY A 17 -9.85 -24.84 -2.33
C GLY A 17 -8.98 -23.76 -1.69
N ARG A 18 -7.69 -23.65 -2.02
CA ARG A 18 -6.81 -22.60 -1.48
C ARG A 18 -7.49 -21.24 -1.62
N GLY A 19 -7.89 -20.64 -0.49
CA GLY A 19 -8.75 -19.47 -0.46
C GLY A 19 -8.17 -18.28 -1.23
N ASP A 20 -9.05 -17.44 -1.75
CA ASP A 20 -8.66 -16.21 -2.43
C ASP A 20 -7.86 -15.29 -1.49
N VAL A 21 -6.92 -14.53 -2.06
CA VAL A 21 -6.11 -13.54 -1.34
C VAL A 21 -6.78 -12.18 -1.46
N HIS A 22 -7.12 -11.58 -0.33
CA HIS A 22 -7.72 -10.24 -0.30
C HIS A 22 -6.70 -9.18 0.10
N ILE A 23 -6.58 -8.11 -0.69
CA ILE A 23 -5.68 -6.98 -0.40
C ILE A 23 -6.43 -5.68 -0.62
N LEU A 24 -6.67 -4.94 0.48
CA LEU A 24 -7.31 -3.62 0.48
C LEU A 24 -8.58 -3.60 -0.40
N GLY A 25 -9.43 -4.62 -0.25
CA GLY A 25 -10.70 -4.81 -0.97
C GLY A 25 -10.58 -5.38 -2.39
N ARG A 26 -9.40 -5.82 -2.84
CA ARG A 26 -9.22 -6.56 -4.11
C ARG A 26 -9.08 -8.03 -3.81
N THR A 27 -9.53 -8.89 -4.72
CA THR A 27 -9.47 -10.35 -4.58
C THR A 27 -8.56 -10.91 -5.67
N TYR A 28 -7.65 -11.79 -5.30
CA TYR A 28 -6.68 -12.42 -6.19
C TYR A 28 -6.69 -13.93 -6.01
N ARG A 29 -6.74 -14.66 -7.11
CA ARG A 29 -6.61 -16.12 -7.12
C ARG A 29 -5.13 -16.50 -7.04
N PRO A 30 -4.70 -17.33 -6.07
CA PRO A 30 -3.28 -17.63 -5.84
C PRO A 30 -2.51 -18.19 -7.04
N LEU A 31 -3.18 -18.99 -7.88
CA LEU A 31 -2.54 -19.70 -9.00
C LEU A 31 -2.46 -18.87 -10.28
N THR A 32 -3.38 -17.93 -10.50
CA THR A 32 -3.47 -17.17 -11.76
C THR A 32 -3.01 -15.73 -11.60
N ASP A 33 -3.17 -15.14 -10.41
CA ASP A 33 -3.09 -13.68 -10.26
C ASP A 33 -1.81 -13.25 -9.53
N TYR A 34 -0.75 -14.06 -9.54
CA TYR A 34 0.50 -13.74 -8.84
C TYR A 34 1.11 -12.42 -9.30
N ALA A 35 1.27 -12.23 -10.61
CA ALA A 35 1.87 -11.03 -11.20
C ALA A 35 1.05 -9.75 -10.87
N PRO A 36 -0.26 -9.67 -11.19
CA PRO A 36 -1.04 -8.48 -10.89
C PRO A 36 -1.17 -8.21 -9.38
N ARG A 37 -1.22 -9.26 -8.54
CA ARG A 37 -1.16 -9.11 -7.08
C ARG A 37 0.16 -8.47 -6.65
N ARG A 38 1.28 -9.01 -7.12
CA ARG A 38 2.62 -8.52 -6.78
C ARG A 38 2.83 -7.09 -7.25
N ASP A 39 2.33 -6.72 -8.42
CA ASP A 39 2.40 -5.36 -8.94
C ASP A 39 1.54 -4.39 -8.11
N TYR A 40 0.36 -4.82 -7.64
CA TYR A 40 -0.44 -4.03 -6.72
C TYR A 40 0.25 -3.85 -5.36
N GLU A 41 0.80 -4.91 -4.77
CA GLU A 41 1.58 -4.85 -3.52
C GLU A 41 2.76 -3.87 -3.66
N ARG A 42 3.51 -3.97 -4.77
CA ARG A 42 4.62 -3.06 -5.08
C ARG A 42 4.19 -1.62 -5.34
N SER A 43 2.91 -1.36 -5.61
CA SER A 43 2.39 0.01 -5.76
C SER A 43 2.09 0.71 -4.43
N LEU A 44 2.05 -0.04 -3.32
CA LEU A 44 1.76 0.51 -2.00
C LEU A 44 2.97 1.29 -1.47
N LEU A 45 2.67 2.39 -0.79
CA LEU A 45 3.70 3.19 -0.10
C LEU A 45 4.09 2.45 1.17
N TRP A 46 5.38 2.11 1.27
CA TRP A 46 5.94 1.35 2.38
C TRP A 46 6.86 2.26 3.18
N PHE A 47 6.55 2.42 4.46
CA PHE A 47 7.36 3.17 5.41
C PHE A 47 7.96 2.22 6.44
N THR A 48 9.26 2.32 6.61
CA THR A 48 10.05 1.55 7.57
C THR A 48 10.69 2.49 8.58
N TYR A 49 11.32 1.93 9.60
CA TYR A 49 12.23 2.68 10.45
C TYR A 49 13.28 3.44 9.61
N ARG A 50 13.68 4.60 10.13
CA ARG A 50 14.72 5.46 9.60
C ARG A 50 15.66 5.85 10.74
N SER A 51 16.91 6.10 10.38
CA SER A 51 17.92 6.67 11.24
C SER A 51 18.47 7.93 10.60
N ASP A 52 19.27 8.68 11.36
CA ASP A 52 20.04 9.83 10.89
C ASP A 52 19.20 11.01 10.38
N PHE A 53 17.90 11.03 10.71
CA PHE A 53 17.07 12.21 10.49
C PHE A 53 17.45 13.34 11.46
N VAL A 54 17.04 14.57 11.10
CA VAL A 54 17.21 15.76 11.94
C VAL A 54 16.61 15.48 13.32
N PRO A 55 17.34 15.75 14.43
CA PRO A 55 16.86 15.43 15.77
C PRO A 55 15.45 15.96 16.03
N ILE A 56 14.57 15.11 16.55
CA ILE A 56 13.22 15.52 16.95
C ILE A 56 13.34 16.27 18.28
N GLU A 57 13.20 17.59 18.22
CA GLU A 57 13.22 18.44 19.41
C GLU A 57 11.93 18.32 20.23
N PRO A 58 12.01 18.44 21.57
CA PRO A 58 13.20 18.64 22.40
C PRO A 58 13.94 17.34 22.78
N TYR A 59 13.46 16.17 22.34
CA TYR A 59 13.92 14.86 22.82
C TYR A 59 15.25 14.39 22.22
N GLY A 60 15.67 14.96 21.10
CA GLY A 60 16.94 14.62 20.43
C GLY A 60 16.95 13.27 19.71
N TYR A 61 15.79 12.62 19.53
CA TYR A 61 15.71 11.34 18.81
C TYR A 61 16.10 11.52 17.34
N ARG A 62 16.97 10.64 16.84
CA ARG A 62 17.44 10.60 15.43
C ARG A 62 17.08 9.29 14.71
N THR A 63 16.41 8.39 15.43
CA THR A 63 15.93 7.11 14.90
C THR A 63 14.58 6.79 15.53
N ASP A 64 13.71 6.19 14.74
CA ASP A 64 12.43 5.65 15.20
C ASP A 64 12.46 4.13 15.42
N ALA A 65 13.63 3.51 15.33
CA ALA A 65 13.81 2.09 15.65
C ALA A 65 13.44 1.79 17.11
N GLY A 66 12.62 0.77 17.33
CA GLY A 66 12.19 0.32 18.67
C GLY A 66 10.93 0.99 19.22
N TRP A 67 10.51 2.14 18.67
CA TRP A 67 9.31 2.85 19.16
C TRP A 67 8.38 3.35 18.04
N GLY A 68 8.86 3.47 16.81
CA GLY A 68 8.14 4.07 15.69
C GLY A 68 7.17 3.16 14.94
N CYS A 69 7.01 1.88 15.31
CA CYS A 69 6.27 0.90 14.48
C CYS A 69 4.83 1.33 14.21
N MET A 70 4.12 1.79 15.25
CA MET A 70 2.74 2.26 15.11
C MET A 70 2.65 3.53 14.26
N LEU A 71 3.63 4.44 14.40
CA LEU A 71 3.71 5.66 13.60
C LEU A 71 3.92 5.33 12.11
N ARG A 72 4.81 4.39 11.79
CA ARG A 72 5.01 3.94 10.40
C ARG A 72 3.77 3.25 9.83
N SER A 73 3.06 2.44 10.62
CA SER A 73 1.77 1.87 10.22
C SER A 73 0.70 2.93 9.95
N ALA A 74 0.60 3.96 10.80
CA ALA A 74 -0.31 5.08 10.60
C ALA A 74 0.04 5.88 9.34
N GLN A 75 1.33 6.13 9.09
CA GLN A 75 1.81 6.75 7.85
C GLN A 75 1.41 5.94 6.63
N MET A 76 1.53 4.61 6.66
CA MET A 76 1.12 3.74 5.55
C MET A 76 -0.40 3.80 5.31
N LEU A 77 -1.20 3.75 6.38
CA LEU A 77 -2.66 3.84 6.28
C LEU A 77 -3.11 5.19 5.68
N LEU A 78 -2.58 6.29 6.23
CA LEU A 78 -2.89 7.65 5.74
C LEU A 78 -2.43 7.82 4.29
N ALA A 79 -1.23 7.37 3.95
CA ALA A 79 -0.73 7.46 2.59
C ALA A 79 -1.59 6.66 1.59
N GLN A 80 -2.17 5.53 2.01
CA GLN A 80 -3.15 4.81 1.21
C GLN A 80 -4.43 5.63 1.02
N ALA A 81 -4.99 6.19 2.09
CA ALA A 81 -6.18 7.05 2.02
C ALA A 81 -5.96 8.24 1.07
N LEU A 82 -4.82 8.93 1.19
CA LEU A 82 -4.45 10.03 0.31
C LEU A 82 -4.27 9.59 -1.14
N ARG A 83 -3.62 8.43 -1.37
CA ARG A 83 -3.50 7.86 -2.72
C ARG A 83 -4.88 7.62 -3.35
N VAL A 84 -5.81 7.01 -2.62
CA VAL A 84 -7.17 6.73 -3.12
C VAL A 84 -7.93 8.03 -3.36
N HIS A 85 -7.87 8.98 -2.42
CA HIS A 85 -8.58 10.24 -2.50
C HIS A 85 -8.12 11.11 -3.69
N PHE A 86 -6.81 11.25 -3.90
CA PHE A 86 -6.26 12.17 -4.91
C PHE A 86 -5.95 11.53 -6.26
N ARG A 87 -5.66 10.23 -6.33
CA ARG A 87 -5.24 9.54 -7.58
C ARG A 87 -6.14 8.37 -7.96
N GLY A 88 -7.05 7.98 -7.08
CA GLY A 88 -7.89 6.80 -7.28
C GLY A 88 -7.16 5.48 -7.00
N ARG A 89 -7.96 4.41 -6.86
CA ARG A 89 -7.50 3.09 -6.44
C ARG A 89 -6.67 2.34 -7.48
N GLU A 90 -6.85 2.66 -8.75
CA GLU A 90 -6.11 2.06 -9.87
C GLU A 90 -4.74 2.70 -10.10
N TYR A 91 -4.44 3.86 -9.49
CA TYR A 91 -3.15 4.52 -9.64
C TYR A 91 -1.97 3.58 -9.35
N ARG A 92 -0.92 3.64 -10.16
CA ARG A 92 0.36 2.95 -9.94
C ARG A 92 1.46 3.99 -10.05
N PRO A 93 2.32 4.15 -9.03
CA PRO A 93 3.46 5.05 -9.13
C PRO A 93 4.45 4.51 -10.17
N ASP A 94 4.98 5.40 -11.01
CA ASP A 94 6.07 5.07 -11.92
C ASP A 94 7.36 4.87 -11.12
N ARG A 95 7.61 3.61 -10.73
CA ARG A 95 8.76 3.26 -9.91
C ARG A 95 10.07 3.42 -10.67
N ALA A 96 10.09 3.36 -12.00
CA ALA A 96 11.29 3.58 -12.79
C ALA A 96 11.68 5.06 -12.73
N ALA A 97 10.70 5.95 -12.89
CA ALA A 97 10.91 7.38 -12.71
C ALA A 97 11.35 7.72 -11.27
N PHE A 98 10.73 7.14 -10.24
CA PHE A 98 11.15 7.36 -8.85
C PHE A 98 12.56 6.84 -8.56
N ALA A 99 12.94 5.67 -9.09
CA ALA A 99 14.28 5.12 -8.93
C ALA A 99 15.33 5.95 -9.67
N ALA A 100 15.03 6.39 -10.90
CA ALA A 100 15.90 7.27 -11.67
C ALA A 100 16.10 8.62 -10.98
N ALA A 101 15.04 9.23 -10.45
CA ALA A 101 15.12 10.46 -9.68
C ALA A 101 15.94 10.28 -8.38
N ALA A 102 15.78 9.16 -7.68
CA ALA A 102 16.57 8.84 -6.50
C ALA A 102 18.06 8.61 -6.82
N ALA A 103 18.37 8.04 -7.99
CA ALA A 103 19.75 7.85 -8.45
C ALA A 103 20.40 9.15 -8.94
N ALA A 104 19.61 10.10 -9.47
CA ALA A 104 20.07 11.39 -9.97
C ALA A 104 20.34 12.43 -8.87
N GLY A 105 19.85 12.22 -7.65
CA GLY A 105 19.98 13.16 -6.52
C GLY A 105 21.09 12.78 -5.53
N ARG A 106 22.36 12.80 -5.99
CA ARG A 106 23.51 13.09 -5.12
C ARG A 106 23.71 14.59 -5.02
#